data_AF-A0A3A4NA29-F1
#
_entry.id   AF-A0A3A4NA29-F1
#
_cell.length_a   1.000
_cell.length_b   1.000
_cell.length_c   1.000
_cell.angle_alpha   90.00
_cell.angle_beta   90.00
_cell.angle_gamma   90.00
#
_symmetry.space_group_name_H-M   'P 1'
#
loop_
_entity.id
_entity.type
_entity.pdbx_description
1 polymer ?
#
loop_
_entity_poly.entity_id
_entity_poly.type
_entity_poly.pdbx_seq_one_letter_code
_entity_poly.pdbx_strand_id
1 'polypeptide(L)'
;MGYRYPMNAWEMKIKNLEDELYKARIAIIRLMPERIQSILSSFYSCESRQESIAWEHNVIEQLIGFATILSREEGSYLSDRAYCPLCGDGSSSAYERGFTVPEGLRRHLGGWGNVRQCDVMVAAERLSREHFHETFHEAEERDRQEVLRLTQERKKTEILYLIGPMEDPRLIDESLWYDKVPRDPASIAWAEQRLKDLGFSIATDDNVRQYVLDLEDHVVFADPRIEGQITFNVYRKPLPRRKGHRRLYQSFYIRDNWKNDLQGKFETRLERAKT
;
A
#
# COMPACT_ATOMS: atom_id res chain seq x y z
N MET A 1 -12.68 -30.67 -21.22
CA MET A 1 -11.26 -30.83 -21.59
C MET A 1 -10.81 -29.54 -22.26
N GLY A 2 -10.17 -28.64 -21.50
CA GLY A 2 -9.66 -27.38 -22.05
C GLY A 2 -8.42 -27.64 -22.89
N TYR A 3 -8.46 -27.26 -24.17
CA TYR A 3 -7.29 -27.26 -25.03
C TYR A 3 -6.27 -26.24 -24.48
N ARG A 4 -5.23 -26.72 -23.78
CA ARG A 4 -4.01 -25.93 -23.56
C ARG A 4 -3.37 -25.73 -24.94
N TYR A 5 -3.40 -24.51 -25.45
CA TYR A 5 -2.62 -24.15 -26.63
C TYR A 5 -1.15 -24.54 -26.39
N PRO A 6 -0.47 -25.14 -27.38
CA PRO A 6 0.95 -25.45 -27.24
C PRO A 6 1.72 -24.15 -27.02
N MET A 7 2.56 -24.12 -25.97
CA MET A 7 3.42 -22.97 -25.69
C MET A 7 4.18 -22.59 -26.95
N ASN A 8 4.13 -21.31 -27.33
CA ASN A 8 4.88 -20.84 -28.47
C ASN A 8 6.40 -20.87 -28.16
N ALA A 9 7.25 -20.80 -29.19
CA ALA A 9 8.69 -20.91 -29.03
C ALA A 9 9.29 -19.87 -28.07
N TRP A 10 8.67 -18.69 -27.95
CA TRP A 10 9.10 -17.63 -27.04
C TRP A 10 8.74 -17.93 -25.59
N GLU A 11 7.56 -18.48 -25.33
CA GLU A 11 7.13 -18.91 -23.99
C GLU A 11 8.02 -20.03 -23.45
N MET A 12 8.38 -21.00 -24.27
CA MET A 12 9.36 -22.04 -23.87
C MET A 12 10.72 -21.44 -23.55
N LYS A 13 11.18 -20.47 -24.35
CA LYS A 13 12.46 -19.79 -24.12
C LYS A 13 12.45 -18.98 -22.83
N ILE A 14 11.35 -18.28 -22.54
CA ILE A 14 11.17 -17.53 -21.29
C ILE A 14 11.25 -18.49 -20.10
N LYS A 15 10.49 -19.58 -20.12
CA LYS A 15 10.51 -20.58 -19.06
C LYS A 15 11.90 -21.16 -18.79
N ASN A 16 12.64 -21.47 -19.86
CA ASN A 16 14.02 -21.96 -19.72
C ASN A 16 14.95 -20.90 -19.10
N LEU A 17 14.82 -19.63 -19.50
CA LEU A 17 15.62 -18.55 -18.92
C LEU A 17 15.27 -18.31 -17.44
N GLU A 18 14.00 -18.43 -17.08
CA GLU A 18 13.54 -18.35 -15.68
C GLU A 18 14.14 -19.48 -14.83
N ASP A 19 14.13 -20.72 -15.33
CA ASP A 19 14.71 -21.88 -14.65
C ASP A 19 16.23 -21.75 -14.48
N GLU A 20 16.95 -21.31 -15.52
CA GLU A 20 18.39 -21.07 -15.43
C GLU A 20 18.72 -19.93 -14.46
N LEU A 21 17.92 -18.86 -14.45
CA LEU A 21 18.09 -17.75 -13.52
C LEU A 21 17.81 -18.17 -12.07
N TYR A 22 16.80 -19.02 -11.85
CA TYR A 22 16.51 -19.63 -10.56
C TYR A 22 17.70 -20.45 -10.04
N LYS A 23 18.24 -21.35 -10.87
CA LYS A 23 19.43 -22.15 -10.53
C LYS A 23 20.65 -21.28 -10.24
N ALA A 24 20.87 -20.21 -11.01
CA ALA A 24 21.97 -19.29 -10.80
C ALA A 24 21.88 -18.59 -9.43
N ARG A 25 20.67 -18.15 -9.03
CA ARG A 25 20.44 -17.57 -7.70
C ARG A 25 20.70 -18.58 -6.59
N ILE A 26 20.22 -19.81 -6.74
CA ILE A 26 20.53 -20.89 -5.77
C ILE A 26 22.04 -21.10 -5.66
N ALA A 27 22.76 -21.11 -6.78
CA ALA A 27 24.20 -21.27 -6.78
C ALA A 27 24.92 -20.15 -6.02
N ILE A 28 24.49 -18.89 -6.19
CA ILE A 28 25.03 -17.74 -5.42
C ILE A 28 24.92 -18.01 -3.92
N ILE A 29 23.74 -18.44 -3.44
CA ILE A 29 23.50 -18.71 -2.02
C ILE A 29 24.32 -19.93 -1.54
N ARG A 30 24.41 -20.99 -2.34
CA ARG A 30 25.18 -22.21 -2.00
C ARG A 30 26.69 -22.00 -1.93
N LEU A 31 27.22 -20.98 -2.61
CA LEU A 31 28.64 -20.63 -2.55
C LEU A 31 28.99 -19.81 -1.30
N MET A 32 27.99 -19.32 -0.55
CA MET A 32 28.23 -18.60 0.71
C MET A 32 28.66 -19.56 1.82
N PRO A 33 29.38 -19.08 2.84
CA PRO A 33 29.68 -19.86 4.04
C PRO A 33 28.41 -20.44 4.68
N GLU A 34 28.51 -21.65 5.23
CA GLU A 34 27.36 -22.43 5.74
C GLU A 34 26.42 -21.63 6.65
N ARG A 35 26.97 -20.82 7.57
CA ARG A 35 26.18 -19.97 8.47
C ARG A 35 25.37 -18.92 7.71
N ILE A 36 25.98 -18.27 6.71
CA ILE A 36 25.32 -17.27 5.87
C ILE A 36 24.29 -17.94 4.97
N GLN A 37 24.62 -19.09 4.38
CA GLN A 37 23.70 -19.87 3.58
C GLN A 37 22.44 -20.24 4.36
N SER A 38 22.59 -20.69 5.61
CA SER A 38 21.47 -21.01 6.50
C SER A 38 20.58 -19.81 6.77
N ILE A 39 21.16 -18.63 7.06
CA ILE A 39 20.41 -17.38 7.25
C ILE A 39 19.65 -17.00 5.98
N LEU A 40 20.33 -16.97 4.83
CA LEU A 40 19.74 -16.56 3.56
C LEU A 40 18.67 -17.54 3.06
N SER A 41 18.73 -18.80 3.46
CA SER A 41 17.75 -19.83 3.09
C SER A 41 16.63 -20.01 4.12
N SER A 42 16.64 -19.26 5.22
CA SER A 42 15.64 -19.39 6.29
C SER A 42 14.22 -18.99 5.87
N PHE A 43 14.04 -18.37 4.70
CA PHE A 43 12.70 -18.08 4.17
C PHE A 43 11.86 -19.34 3.92
N TYR A 44 12.49 -20.51 3.71
CA TYR A 44 11.77 -21.77 3.55
C TYR A 44 10.99 -22.21 4.79
N SER A 45 11.28 -21.63 5.96
CA SER A 45 10.54 -21.92 7.19
C SER A 45 9.45 -20.89 7.51
N CYS A 46 9.22 -19.88 6.66
CA CYS A 46 8.11 -18.96 6.86
C CYS A 46 6.79 -19.68 6.51
N GLU A 47 5.80 -19.58 7.40
CA GLU A 47 4.48 -20.19 7.22
C GLU A 47 3.42 -19.18 6.76
N SER A 48 3.76 -17.88 6.73
CA SER A 48 2.83 -16.83 6.31
C SER A 48 3.49 -15.64 5.61
N ARG A 49 2.66 -14.83 4.94
CA ARG A 49 3.07 -13.55 4.36
C ARG A 49 3.56 -12.55 5.41
N GLN A 50 2.98 -12.58 6.62
CA GLN A 50 3.42 -11.71 7.70
C GLN A 50 4.83 -12.09 8.19
N GLU A 51 5.10 -13.39 8.31
CA GLU A 51 6.44 -13.88 8.65
C GLU A 51 7.47 -13.56 7.57
N SER A 52 7.11 -13.62 6.29
CA SER A 52 8.04 -13.25 5.22
C SER A 52 8.44 -11.78 5.23
N ILE A 53 7.55 -10.87 5.66
CA ILE A 53 7.90 -9.45 5.86
C ILE A 53 8.90 -9.30 7.02
N ALA A 54 8.68 -10.03 8.12
CA ALA A 54 9.60 -10.00 9.27
C ALA A 54 10.96 -10.65 8.95
N TRP A 55 10.96 -11.67 8.10
CA TRP A 55 12.15 -12.42 7.70
C TRP A 55 13.23 -11.52 7.11
N GLU A 56 12.89 -10.63 6.18
CA GLU A 56 13.86 -9.77 5.50
C GLU A 56 14.62 -8.88 6.52
N HIS A 57 13.88 -8.25 7.41
CA HIS A 57 14.45 -7.44 8.50
C HIS A 57 15.37 -8.29 9.40
N ASN A 58 14.92 -9.47 9.81
CA ASN A 58 15.67 -10.34 10.70
C ASN A 58 16.94 -10.90 10.05
N VAL A 59 16.92 -11.19 8.75
CA VAL A 59 18.09 -11.63 7.99
C VAL A 59 19.11 -10.49 7.91
N ILE A 60 18.67 -9.27 7.59
CA ILE A 60 19.57 -8.11 7.52
C ILE A 60 20.29 -7.88 8.85
N GLU A 61 19.56 -7.88 9.97
CA GLU A 61 20.17 -7.66 11.29
C GLU A 61 21.18 -8.77 11.64
N GLN A 62 20.87 -10.03 11.34
CA GLN A 62 21.81 -11.14 11.53
C GLN A 62 23.07 -10.98 10.68
N LEU A 63 22.93 -10.59 9.41
CA LEU A 63 24.04 -10.39 8.49
C LEU A 63 24.96 -9.24 8.92
N ILE A 64 24.40 -8.14 9.43
CA ILE A 64 25.19 -7.04 10.00
C ILE A 64 26.10 -7.55 11.12
N GLY A 65 25.65 -8.53 11.91
CA GLY A 65 26.45 -9.18 12.96
C GLY A 65 27.69 -9.94 12.45
N PHE A 66 27.78 -10.28 11.16
CA PHE A 66 28.96 -10.88 10.54
C PHE A 66 29.96 -9.85 9.99
N ALA A 67 29.60 -8.57 9.99
CA ALA A 67 30.46 -7.53 9.45
C ALA A 67 31.71 -7.34 10.32
N THR A 68 32.89 -7.39 9.69
CA THR A 68 34.15 -7.09 10.37
C THR A 68 34.41 -5.60 10.32
N ILE A 69 34.45 -4.95 11.49
CA ILE A 69 34.72 -3.52 11.60
C ILE A 69 36.16 -3.23 11.14
N LEU A 70 36.30 -2.27 10.24
CA LEU A 70 37.57 -1.78 9.73
C LEU A 70 38.32 -1.02 10.83
N SER A 71 39.64 -1.04 10.75
CA SER A 71 40.48 -0.18 11.59
C SER A 71 40.14 1.30 11.34
N ARG A 72 40.49 2.17 12.30
CA ARG A 72 40.24 3.62 12.18
C ARG A 72 40.99 4.23 11.00
N GLU A 73 42.17 3.70 10.71
CA GLU A 73 43.05 4.10 9.62
C GLU A 73 42.46 3.72 8.25
N GLU A 74 41.76 2.58 8.16
CA GLU A 74 41.20 2.08 6.91
C GLU A 74 39.76 2.54 6.65
N GLY A 75 38.94 2.68 7.69
CA GLY A 75 37.52 2.99 7.59
C GLY A 75 37.22 4.47 7.75
N SER A 76 37.15 4.93 9.00
CA SER A 76 36.94 6.32 9.38
C SER A 76 37.25 6.52 10.86
N TYR A 77 37.75 7.71 11.21
CA TYR A 77 37.90 8.11 12.62
C TYR A 77 36.57 8.53 13.27
N LEU A 78 35.52 8.77 12.48
CA LEU A 78 34.26 9.36 12.95
C LEU A 78 33.15 8.32 13.19
N SER A 79 33.23 7.14 12.58
CA SER A 79 32.19 6.12 12.68
C SER A 79 32.75 4.73 12.35
N ASP A 80 32.18 3.71 12.98
CA ASP A 80 32.49 2.32 12.66
C ASP A 80 32.01 1.99 11.25
N ARG A 81 32.91 1.34 10.49
CA ARG A 81 32.68 0.99 9.09
C ARG A 81 33.08 -0.44 8.79
N ALA A 82 32.37 -1.08 7.88
CA ALA A 82 32.67 -2.44 7.46
C ALA A 82 32.34 -2.64 5.98
N TYR A 83 33.06 -3.54 5.31
CA TYR A 83 32.61 -4.04 4.02
C TYR A 83 31.38 -4.93 4.20
N CYS A 84 30.58 -5.06 3.14
CA CYS A 84 29.47 -5.99 3.13
C CYS A 84 29.98 -7.42 3.34
N PRO A 85 29.47 -8.17 4.33
CA PRO A 85 29.94 -9.54 4.59
C PRO A 85 29.53 -10.55 3.50
N LEU A 86 28.69 -10.12 2.55
CA LEU A 86 28.23 -10.95 1.43
C LEU A 86 29.01 -10.69 0.14
N CYS A 87 28.95 -9.46 -0.38
CA CYS A 87 29.59 -9.13 -1.66
C CYS A 87 30.99 -8.53 -1.51
N GLY A 88 31.41 -8.15 -0.30
CA GLY A 88 32.68 -7.47 -0.05
C GLY A 88 32.71 -5.99 -0.46
N ASP A 89 31.62 -5.45 -1.00
CA ASP A 89 31.56 -4.05 -1.42
C ASP A 89 31.60 -3.07 -0.24
N GLY A 90 31.99 -1.83 -0.52
CA GLY A 90 31.97 -0.71 0.41
C GLY A 90 31.21 0.49 -0.14
N SER A 91 31.33 1.64 0.54
CA SER A 91 30.74 2.90 0.09
C SER A 91 31.20 3.26 -1.33
N SER A 92 30.33 3.93 -2.08
CA SER A 92 30.64 4.52 -3.39
C SER A 92 31.47 5.81 -3.29
N SER A 93 31.75 6.29 -2.08
CA SER A 93 32.60 7.45 -1.83
C SER A 93 34.07 7.13 -2.09
N ALA A 94 34.77 8.00 -2.84
CA ALA A 94 36.21 7.86 -3.08
C ALA A 94 37.08 8.05 -1.82
N TYR A 95 36.53 8.67 -0.77
CA TYR A 95 37.27 9.05 0.43
C TYR A 95 37.02 8.14 1.62
N GLU A 96 36.03 7.26 1.55
CA GLU A 96 35.64 6.43 2.67
C GLU A 96 35.49 4.98 2.23
N ARG A 97 36.08 4.06 2.98
CA ARG A 97 35.96 2.63 2.70
C ARG A 97 34.84 2.01 3.53
N GLY A 98 34.23 0.94 3.03
CA GLY A 98 33.13 0.25 3.71
C GLY A 98 31.86 1.10 3.85
N PHE A 99 30.82 0.52 4.44
CA PHE A 99 29.57 1.18 4.80
C PHE A 99 29.58 1.54 6.29
N THR A 100 28.85 2.58 6.68
CA THR A 100 28.61 2.88 8.10
C THR A 100 27.83 1.76 8.78
N VAL A 101 28.23 1.40 9.99
CA VAL A 101 27.57 0.33 10.78
C VAL A 101 26.67 0.94 11.86
N PRO A 102 25.43 0.45 12.05
CA PRO A 102 24.75 -0.58 11.24
C PRO A 102 24.05 -0.01 10.00
N GLU A 103 23.77 1.29 9.99
CA GLU A 103 22.74 1.90 9.14
C GLU A 103 23.10 1.92 7.64
N GLY A 104 24.36 2.14 7.29
CA GLY A 104 24.82 2.07 5.90
C GLY A 104 24.75 0.64 5.35
N LEU A 105 25.13 -0.35 6.15
CA LEU A 105 24.97 -1.76 5.78
C LEU A 105 23.50 -2.15 5.64
N ARG A 106 22.63 -1.69 6.56
CA ARG A 106 21.19 -1.94 6.49
C ARG A 106 20.58 -1.43 5.18
N ARG A 107 20.98 -0.23 4.74
CA ARG A 107 20.54 0.36 3.46
C ARG A 107 21.03 -0.43 2.25
N HIS A 108 22.29 -0.86 2.27
CA HIS A 108 22.86 -1.67 1.20
C HIS A 108 22.24 -3.07 1.11
N LEU A 109 22.00 -3.72 2.24
CA LEU A 109 21.40 -5.06 2.27
C LEU A 109 19.90 -5.01 1.90
N GLY A 110 19.16 -4.04 2.44
CA GLY A 110 17.71 -3.87 2.18
C GLY A 110 17.34 -3.01 0.97
N GLY A 111 18.30 -2.49 0.21
CA GLY A 111 18.05 -1.83 -1.07
C GLY A 111 17.28 -0.50 -1.01
N TRP A 112 17.45 0.29 0.05
CA TRP A 112 16.76 1.58 0.23
C TRP A 112 17.74 2.75 0.43
N GLY A 113 17.26 3.99 0.25
CA GLY A 113 18.08 5.19 0.48
C GLY A 113 19.06 5.56 -0.63
N ASN A 114 18.73 5.26 -1.90
CA ASN A 114 19.56 5.53 -3.10
C ASN A 114 20.94 4.85 -3.07
N VAL A 115 21.02 3.66 -2.48
CA VAL A 115 22.23 2.81 -2.44
C VAL A 115 21.99 1.61 -3.35
N ARG A 116 23.04 1.15 -4.06
CA ARG A 116 22.98 -0.11 -4.81
C ARG A 116 22.79 -1.26 -3.81
N GLN A 117 21.75 -2.07 -4.01
CA GLN A 117 21.51 -3.24 -3.16
C GLN A 117 22.59 -4.31 -3.37
N CYS A 118 22.93 -5.05 -2.33
CA CYS A 118 23.82 -6.21 -2.41
C CYS A 118 23.27 -7.26 -3.39
N ASP A 119 24.06 -7.67 -4.40
CA ASP A 119 23.63 -8.65 -5.42
C ASP A 119 23.27 -10.01 -4.79
N VAL A 120 23.92 -10.41 -3.68
CA VAL A 120 23.60 -11.64 -2.95
C VAL A 120 22.25 -11.54 -2.24
N MET A 121 21.93 -10.38 -1.65
CA MET A 121 20.60 -10.14 -1.05
C MET A 121 19.52 -10.11 -2.12
N VAL A 122 19.78 -9.49 -3.28
CA VAL A 122 18.87 -9.52 -4.43
C VAL A 122 18.57 -10.97 -4.83
N ALA A 123 19.57 -11.85 -4.89
CA ALA A 123 19.35 -13.26 -5.20
C ALA A 123 18.46 -13.95 -4.14
N ALA A 124 18.73 -13.73 -2.85
CA ALA A 124 17.95 -14.30 -1.76
C ALA A 124 16.49 -13.81 -1.75
N GLU A 125 16.26 -12.51 -1.93
CA GLU A 125 14.92 -11.93 -2.00
C GLU A 125 14.11 -12.41 -3.20
N ARG A 126 14.76 -12.62 -4.35
CA ARG A 126 14.06 -13.16 -5.53
C ARG A 126 13.62 -14.60 -5.30
N LEU A 127 14.49 -15.43 -4.73
CA LEU A 127 14.14 -16.80 -4.36
C LEU A 127 13.02 -16.84 -3.31
N SER A 128 13.09 -15.98 -2.29
CA SER A 128 12.07 -15.96 -1.24
C SER A 128 10.71 -15.51 -1.79
N ARG A 129 10.67 -14.46 -2.62
CA ARG A 129 9.44 -13.99 -3.28
C ARG A 129 8.82 -15.05 -4.17
N GLU A 130 9.62 -15.79 -4.93
CA GLU A 130 9.16 -16.92 -5.76
C GLU A 130 8.56 -18.02 -4.87
N HIS A 131 9.27 -18.42 -3.81
CA HIS A 131 8.76 -19.40 -2.85
C HIS A 131 7.44 -18.97 -2.19
N PHE A 132 7.35 -17.73 -1.71
CA PHE A 132 6.13 -17.22 -1.09
C PHE A 132 4.97 -17.11 -2.07
N HIS A 133 5.25 -16.77 -3.33
CA HIS A 133 4.24 -16.78 -4.37
C HIS A 133 3.72 -18.21 -4.58
N GLU A 134 4.58 -19.18 -4.79
CA GLU A 134 4.16 -20.59 -4.97
C GLU A 134 3.41 -21.13 -3.74
N THR A 135 3.83 -20.76 -2.53
CA THR A 135 3.29 -21.33 -1.28
C THR A 135 1.97 -20.69 -0.86
N PHE A 136 1.86 -19.35 -0.96
CA PHE A 136 0.74 -18.62 -0.36
C PHE A 136 -0.26 -18.05 -1.37
N HIS A 137 0.14 -17.85 -2.63
CA HIS A 137 -0.67 -17.10 -3.60
C HIS A 137 -2.06 -17.70 -3.80
N GLU A 138 -2.20 -19.02 -3.89
CA GLU A 138 -3.50 -19.66 -4.08
C GLU A 138 -4.43 -19.51 -2.87
N ALA A 139 -3.88 -19.51 -1.66
CA ALA A 139 -4.65 -19.25 -0.45
C ALA A 139 -5.06 -17.77 -0.38
N GLU A 140 -4.12 -16.85 -0.59
CA GLU A 140 -4.38 -15.41 -0.63
C GLU A 140 -5.39 -15.02 -1.72
N GLU A 141 -5.32 -15.64 -2.89
CA GLU A 141 -6.28 -15.41 -3.98
C GLU A 141 -7.67 -15.90 -3.62
N ARG A 142 -7.79 -17.07 -2.97
CA ARG A 142 -9.08 -17.56 -2.46
C ARG A 142 -9.65 -16.62 -1.40
N ASP A 143 -8.84 -16.17 -0.46
CA ASP A 143 -9.27 -15.23 0.59
C ASP A 143 -9.71 -13.89 -0.02
N ARG A 144 -8.95 -13.36 -1.00
CA ARG A 144 -9.33 -12.14 -1.73
C ARG A 144 -10.63 -12.32 -2.49
N GLN A 145 -10.81 -13.45 -3.17
CA GLN A 145 -12.04 -13.75 -3.90
C GLN A 145 -13.24 -13.91 -2.96
N GLU A 146 -13.04 -14.52 -1.79
CA GLU A 146 -14.08 -14.68 -0.78
C GLU A 146 -14.47 -13.33 -0.18
N VAL A 147 -13.50 -12.49 0.20
CA VAL A 147 -13.76 -11.11 0.66
C VAL A 147 -14.50 -10.31 -0.42
N LEU A 148 -14.10 -10.44 -1.69
CA LEU A 148 -14.78 -9.78 -2.81
C LEU A 148 -16.21 -10.30 -2.98
N ARG A 149 -16.42 -11.63 -2.90
CA ARG A 149 -17.75 -12.26 -3.00
C ARG A 149 -18.67 -11.78 -1.88
N LEU A 150 -18.19 -11.82 -0.64
CA LEU A 150 -18.93 -11.31 0.52
C LEU A 150 -19.25 -9.82 0.38
N THR A 151 -18.28 -9.02 -0.08
CA THR A 151 -18.50 -7.59 -0.34
C THR A 151 -19.57 -7.38 -1.41
N GLN A 152 -19.54 -8.15 -2.51
CA GLN A 152 -20.55 -8.07 -3.57
C GLN A 152 -21.94 -8.51 -3.09
N GLU A 153 -22.02 -9.51 -2.20
CA GLU A 153 -23.29 -9.93 -1.58
C GLU A 153 -23.85 -8.84 -0.69
N ARG A 154 -23.02 -8.25 0.17
CA ARG A 154 -23.37 -7.08 0.99
C ARG A 154 -23.87 -5.92 0.13
N LYS A 155 -23.21 -5.63 -1.01
CA LYS A 155 -23.63 -4.56 -1.92
C LYS A 155 -25.01 -4.75 -2.55
N LYS A 156 -25.56 -5.98 -2.56
CA LYS A 156 -26.92 -6.25 -3.07
C LYS A 156 -28.01 -5.99 -2.04
N THR A 157 -27.68 -6.01 -0.74
CA THR A 157 -28.67 -5.99 0.35
C THR A 157 -28.54 -4.78 1.26
N GLU A 158 -27.34 -4.24 1.43
CA GLU A 158 -27.05 -3.09 2.28
C GLU A 158 -27.21 -1.75 1.53
N ILE A 159 -27.37 -0.67 2.29
CA ILE A 159 -27.38 0.69 1.74
C ILE A 159 -25.98 1.07 1.30
N LEU A 160 -25.86 1.54 0.07
CA LEU A 160 -24.65 2.08 -0.53
C LEU A 160 -24.67 3.61 -0.51
N TYR A 161 -23.49 4.21 -0.55
CA TYR A 161 -23.29 5.65 -0.46
C TYR A 161 -22.55 6.12 -1.70
N LEU A 162 -23.20 6.99 -2.48
CA LEU A 162 -22.59 7.65 -3.64
C LEU A 162 -21.97 8.98 -3.18
N ILE A 163 -20.63 9.02 -3.16
CA ILE A 163 -19.84 10.14 -2.61
C ILE A 163 -19.24 11.06 -3.69
N GLY A 164 -19.54 10.79 -4.95
CA GLY A 164 -19.10 11.56 -6.10
C GLY A 164 -19.75 11.08 -7.40
N PRO A 165 -19.84 11.94 -8.43
CA PRO A 165 -20.58 11.65 -9.66
C PRO A 165 -19.91 10.61 -10.57
N MET A 166 -18.63 10.30 -10.35
CA MET A 166 -17.83 9.37 -11.17
C MET A 166 -17.29 8.19 -10.35
N GLU A 167 -17.77 8.03 -9.12
CA GLU A 167 -17.33 6.99 -8.19
C GLU A 167 -18.38 5.88 -8.09
N ASP A 168 -17.92 4.66 -7.86
CA ASP A 168 -18.83 3.54 -7.60
C ASP A 168 -19.40 3.67 -6.16
N PRO A 169 -20.70 3.39 -5.96
CA PRO A 169 -21.30 3.39 -4.63
C PRO A 169 -20.59 2.43 -3.67
N ARG A 170 -20.46 2.85 -2.41
CA ARG A 170 -19.67 2.15 -1.39
C ARG A 170 -20.51 1.76 -0.19
N LEU A 171 -20.15 0.66 0.48
CA LEU A 171 -20.71 0.30 1.78
C LEU A 171 -20.34 1.34 2.85
N ILE A 172 -21.00 1.27 4.00
CA ILE A 172 -20.77 2.19 5.14
C ILE A 172 -19.30 2.16 5.62
N ASP A 173 -18.67 0.99 5.58
CA ASP A 173 -17.32 0.67 6.06
C ASP A 173 -16.27 0.59 4.93
N GLU A 174 -16.69 0.68 3.67
CA GLU A 174 -15.81 0.46 2.52
C GLU A 174 -14.91 1.67 2.23
N SER A 175 -13.61 1.39 2.06
CA SER A 175 -12.56 2.37 1.75
C SER A 175 -12.43 3.49 2.80
N LEU A 176 -12.74 3.17 4.07
CA LEU A 176 -12.40 4.04 5.19
C LEU A 176 -10.92 3.87 5.56
N TRP A 177 -10.32 4.93 6.09
CA TRP A 177 -8.97 4.84 6.65
C TRP A 177 -8.98 3.96 7.91
N TYR A 178 -7.88 3.27 8.20
CA TYR A 178 -7.79 2.29 9.30
C TYR A 178 -8.12 2.87 10.69
N ASP A 179 -8.00 4.18 10.87
CA ASP A 179 -8.28 4.90 12.11
C ASP A 179 -9.72 5.45 12.18
N LYS A 180 -10.55 5.22 11.15
CA LYS A 180 -11.92 5.77 11.05
C LYS A 180 -12.95 4.70 11.34
N VAL A 181 -13.89 5.07 12.21
CA VAL A 181 -15.02 4.23 12.59
C VAL A 181 -16.22 4.59 11.69
N PRO A 182 -16.86 3.60 11.05
CA PRO A 182 -18.13 3.83 10.34
C PRO A 182 -19.23 4.18 11.35
N ARG A 183 -20.11 5.10 11.00
CA ARG A 183 -21.28 5.45 11.82
C ARG A 183 -22.24 4.27 11.95
N ASP A 184 -22.83 4.14 13.13
CA ASP A 184 -24.01 3.31 13.35
C ASP A 184 -25.28 3.94 12.73
N PRO A 185 -26.39 3.19 12.60
CA PRO A 185 -27.63 3.68 11.99
C PRO A 185 -28.24 4.94 12.64
N ALA A 186 -28.16 5.08 13.97
CA ALA A 186 -28.69 6.26 14.67
C ALA A 186 -27.80 7.49 14.42
N SER A 187 -26.48 7.29 14.43
CA SER A 187 -25.50 8.32 14.08
C SER A 187 -25.61 8.77 12.62
N ILE A 188 -26.00 7.87 11.70
CA ILE A 188 -26.32 8.22 10.32
C ILE A 188 -27.58 9.10 10.26
N ALA A 189 -28.67 8.71 10.91
CA ALA A 189 -29.90 9.51 10.90
C ALA A 189 -29.67 10.94 11.44
N TRP A 190 -28.81 11.08 12.46
CA TRP A 190 -28.38 12.39 12.95
C TRP A 190 -27.60 13.19 11.89
N ALA A 191 -26.68 12.55 11.16
CA ALA A 191 -25.90 13.21 10.11
C ALA A 191 -26.79 13.60 8.92
N GLU A 192 -27.79 12.78 8.58
CA GLU A 192 -28.78 13.08 7.54
C GLU A 192 -29.62 14.30 7.92
N GLN A 193 -30.08 14.41 9.18
CA GLN A 193 -30.80 15.60 9.63
C GLN A 193 -29.93 16.84 9.50
N ARG A 194 -28.67 16.75 9.90
CA ARG A 194 -27.70 17.84 9.77
C ARG A 194 -27.46 18.25 8.31
N LEU A 195 -27.45 17.29 7.39
CA LEU A 195 -27.34 17.56 5.95
C LEU A 195 -28.58 18.25 5.39
N LYS A 196 -29.78 17.87 5.84
CA LYS A 196 -31.03 18.57 5.49
C LYS A 196 -30.99 20.03 5.97
N ASP A 197 -30.52 20.26 7.18
CA ASP A 197 -30.41 21.61 7.75
C ASP A 197 -29.40 22.48 6.96
N LEU A 198 -28.40 21.87 6.32
CA LEU A 198 -27.44 22.51 5.42
C LEU A 198 -27.95 22.66 3.96
N GLY A 199 -29.18 22.24 3.67
CA GLY A 199 -29.80 22.36 2.35
C GLY A 199 -29.46 21.24 1.35
N PHE A 200 -28.89 20.12 1.80
CA PHE A 200 -28.64 18.97 0.91
C PHE A 200 -29.93 18.23 0.59
N SER A 201 -30.06 17.86 -0.68
CA SER A 201 -31.09 16.92 -1.14
C SER A 201 -30.62 15.48 -0.87
N ILE A 202 -31.48 14.70 -0.23
CA ILE A 202 -31.23 13.28 0.05
C ILE A 202 -32.08 12.47 -0.91
N ALA A 203 -31.43 11.69 -1.77
CA ALA A 203 -32.11 10.79 -2.69
C ALA A 203 -31.63 9.35 -2.43
N THR A 204 -32.55 8.40 -2.57
CA THR A 204 -32.24 6.97 -2.56
C THR A 204 -32.80 6.38 -3.85
N ASP A 205 -31.93 5.79 -4.66
CA ASP A 205 -32.26 5.05 -5.87
C ASP A 205 -31.86 3.58 -5.64
N ASP A 206 -32.84 2.68 -5.67
CA ASP A 206 -32.73 1.31 -5.15
C ASP A 206 -32.15 1.27 -3.71
N ASN A 207 -30.92 0.77 -3.54
CA ASN A 207 -30.18 0.75 -2.28
C ASN A 207 -29.06 1.80 -2.23
N VAL A 208 -28.95 2.67 -3.23
CA VAL A 208 -27.89 3.70 -3.32
C VAL A 208 -28.43 5.02 -2.79
N ARG A 209 -27.82 5.52 -1.72
CA ARG A 209 -28.10 6.80 -1.10
C ARG A 209 -27.08 7.85 -1.52
N GLN A 210 -27.57 9.04 -1.83
CA GLN A 210 -26.75 10.20 -2.19
C GLN A 210 -27.23 11.45 -1.48
N TYR A 211 -26.27 12.34 -1.20
CA TYR A 211 -26.48 13.62 -0.53
C TYR A 211 -25.88 14.71 -1.40
N VAL A 212 -26.73 15.46 -2.09
CA VAL A 212 -26.30 16.40 -3.12
C VAL A 212 -26.80 17.80 -2.82
N LEU A 213 -25.89 18.76 -2.83
CA LEU A 213 -26.23 20.19 -2.90
C LEU A 213 -25.87 20.66 -4.31
N ASP A 214 -26.89 20.98 -5.09
CA ASP A 214 -26.73 21.45 -6.47
C ASP A 214 -26.68 22.98 -6.51
N LEU A 215 -25.59 23.52 -7.05
CA LEU A 215 -25.36 24.97 -7.20
C LEU A 215 -25.22 25.30 -8.68
N GLU A 216 -25.24 26.59 -9.03
CA GLU A 216 -25.18 27.05 -10.42
C GLU A 216 -23.92 26.53 -11.14
N ASP A 217 -22.74 26.82 -10.58
CA ASP A 217 -21.43 26.44 -11.16
C ASP A 217 -20.80 25.18 -10.56
N HIS A 218 -21.40 24.62 -9.50
CA HIS A 218 -20.80 23.56 -8.71
C HIS A 218 -21.84 22.52 -8.27
N VAL A 219 -21.38 21.31 -7.97
CA VAL A 219 -22.18 20.30 -7.27
C VAL A 219 -21.38 19.75 -6.10
N VAL A 220 -22.02 19.61 -4.95
CA VAL A 220 -21.37 19.12 -3.72
C VAL A 220 -21.99 17.79 -3.33
N PHE A 221 -21.14 16.78 -3.19
CA PHE A 221 -21.52 15.47 -2.64
C PHE A 221 -21.06 15.39 -1.18
N ALA A 222 -21.94 14.96 -0.27
CA ALA A 222 -21.57 14.72 1.11
C ALA A 222 -21.34 13.22 1.39
N ASP A 223 -20.31 12.91 2.16
CA ASP A 223 -20.01 11.59 2.72
C ASP A 223 -20.18 11.64 4.25
N PRO A 224 -21.34 11.17 4.78
CA PRO A 224 -21.60 11.13 6.20
C PRO A 224 -21.12 9.83 6.88
N ARG A 225 -20.47 8.90 6.17
CA ARG A 225 -20.22 7.54 6.70
C ARG A 225 -19.28 7.49 7.90
N ILE A 226 -18.40 8.47 8.04
CA ILE A 226 -17.36 8.51 9.09
C ILE A 226 -17.92 9.15 10.36
N GLU A 227 -17.67 8.53 11.52
CA GLU A 227 -18.02 9.11 12.81
C GLU A 227 -17.18 10.36 13.11
N GLY A 228 -17.81 11.39 13.70
CA GLY A 228 -17.14 12.60 14.15
C GLY A 228 -16.96 13.68 13.08
N GLN A 229 -17.25 13.38 11.81
CA GLN A 229 -17.26 14.38 10.74
C GLN A 229 -18.16 14.02 9.56
N ILE A 230 -18.51 15.03 8.76
CA ILE A 230 -19.11 14.88 7.44
C ILE A 230 -18.13 15.48 6.43
N THR A 231 -17.78 14.71 5.40
CA THR A 231 -16.87 15.15 4.33
C THR A 231 -17.68 15.64 3.14
N PHE A 232 -17.19 16.67 2.45
CA PHE A 232 -17.85 17.28 1.30
C PHE A 232 -16.88 17.33 0.12
N ASN A 233 -17.30 16.82 -1.03
CA ASN A 233 -16.56 16.82 -2.27
C ASN A 233 -17.22 17.82 -3.24
N VAL A 234 -16.49 18.86 -3.62
CA VAL A 234 -16.96 19.98 -4.44
C VAL A 234 -16.45 19.82 -5.86
N TYR A 235 -17.37 19.64 -6.81
CA TYR A 235 -17.08 19.48 -8.23
C TYR A 235 -17.52 20.73 -8.98
N ARG A 236 -16.67 21.20 -9.90
CA ARG A 236 -17.01 22.29 -10.83
C ARG A 236 -17.82 21.75 -12.02
N LYS A 237 -18.85 22.48 -12.43
CA LYS A 237 -19.62 22.20 -13.66
C LYS A 237 -18.93 22.84 -14.88
N PRO A 238 -19.02 22.22 -16.07
CA PRO A 238 -19.62 20.92 -16.35
C PRO A 238 -18.80 19.79 -15.73
N LEU A 239 -19.48 18.73 -15.28
CA LEU A 239 -18.80 17.61 -14.62
C LEU A 239 -17.75 17.01 -15.55
N PRO A 240 -16.55 16.74 -15.04
CA PRO A 240 -15.48 16.22 -15.86
C PRO A 240 -15.83 14.82 -16.38
N ARG A 241 -15.53 14.56 -17.65
CA ARG A 241 -15.51 13.19 -18.17
C ARG A 241 -14.36 12.44 -17.49
N ARG A 242 -14.59 11.17 -17.13
CA ARG A 242 -13.61 10.27 -16.47
C ARG A 242 -12.28 10.29 -17.24
N LYS A 243 -11.33 11.12 -16.82
CA LYS A 243 -10.00 11.23 -17.44
C LYS A 243 -8.94 11.23 -16.33
N GLY A 244 -8.37 10.05 -16.09
CA GLY A 244 -7.17 9.86 -15.27
C GLY A 244 -7.40 9.93 -13.75
N HIS A 245 -6.30 9.71 -13.01
CA HIS A 245 -6.26 9.60 -11.54
C HIS A 245 -6.18 10.94 -10.80
N ARG A 246 -6.37 12.08 -11.47
CA ARG A 246 -6.28 13.39 -10.83
C ARG A 246 -7.58 13.66 -10.09
N ARG A 247 -7.52 14.08 -8.81
CA ARG A 247 -8.72 14.55 -8.10
C ARG A 247 -9.26 15.78 -8.85
N LEU A 248 -10.48 15.67 -9.35
CA LEU A 248 -11.17 16.74 -10.10
C LEU A 248 -12.14 17.52 -9.19
N TYR A 249 -11.90 17.44 -7.88
CA TYR A 249 -12.70 18.07 -6.84
C TYR A 249 -11.81 18.61 -5.72
N GLN A 250 -12.30 19.63 -5.04
CA GLN A 250 -11.78 20.04 -3.73
C GLN A 250 -12.62 19.38 -2.64
N SER A 251 -12.00 19.10 -1.50
CA SER A 251 -12.70 18.48 -0.37
C SER A 251 -12.49 19.25 0.93
N PHE A 252 -13.53 19.31 1.74
CA PHE A 252 -13.46 19.80 3.12
C PHE A 252 -14.32 18.94 4.03
N TYR A 253 -14.22 19.14 5.34
CA TYR A 253 -15.06 18.44 6.31
C TYR A 253 -15.60 19.40 7.36
N ILE A 254 -16.68 18.98 8.01
CA ILE A 254 -17.24 19.61 9.20
C ILE A 254 -17.27 18.57 10.31
N ARG A 255 -16.82 18.96 11.51
CA ARG A 255 -16.85 18.08 12.68
C ARG A 255 -18.21 18.05 13.34
N ASP A 256 -18.58 16.90 13.88
CA ASP A 256 -19.87 16.70 14.55
C ASP A 256 -20.01 17.59 15.78
N ASN A 257 -18.90 17.77 16.50
CA ASN A 257 -18.84 18.56 17.74
C ASN A 257 -19.02 20.07 17.51
N TRP A 258 -19.09 20.55 16.28
CA TRP A 258 -19.40 21.96 16.00
C TRP A 258 -20.90 22.20 16.07
N LYS A 259 -21.34 22.92 17.11
CA LYS A 259 -22.77 23.22 17.35
C LYS A 259 -23.17 24.65 16.94
N ASN A 260 -22.24 25.61 17.06
CA ASN A 260 -22.52 27.02 16.81
C ASN A 260 -22.19 27.40 15.36
N ASP A 261 -23.07 28.17 14.72
CA ASP A 261 -22.94 28.71 13.37
C ASP A 261 -22.49 27.66 12.34
N LEU A 262 -23.27 26.60 12.24
CA LEU A 262 -22.98 25.50 11.33
C LEU A 262 -23.02 25.95 9.87
N GLN A 263 -24.05 26.74 9.53
CA GLN A 263 -24.27 27.28 8.19
C GLN A 263 -23.10 28.17 7.75
N GLY A 264 -22.71 29.17 8.55
CA GLY A 264 -21.60 30.06 8.21
C GLY A 264 -20.26 29.33 8.08
N LYS A 265 -20.02 28.31 8.92
CA LYS A 265 -18.82 27.45 8.82
C LYS A 265 -18.79 26.59 7.57
N PHE A 266 -19.95 26.12 7.11
CA PHE A 266 -20.10 25.39 5.86
C PHE A 266 -19.83 26.31 4.67
N GLU A 267 -20.53 27.43 4.59
CA GLU A 267 -20.39 28.41 3.50
C GLU A 267 -18.95 28.91 3.37
N THR A 268 -18.30 29.28 4.48
CA THR A 268 -16.90 29.72 4.47
C THR A 268 -15.95 28.68 3.88
N ARG A 269 -16.17 27.39 4.17
CA ARG A 269 -15.33 26.30 3.64
C ARG A 269 -15.66 25.97 2.20
N LEU A 270 -16.94 26.03 1.85
CA LEU A 270 -17.41 25.85 0.50
C LEU A 270 -16.81 26.90 -0.44
N GLU A 271 -16.79 28.18 -0.05
CA GLU A 271 -16.16 29.24 -0.86
C GLU A 271 -14.66 29.01 -1.08
N ARG A 272 -13.94 28.55 -0.05
CA ARG A 272 -12.52 28.17 -0.19
C ARG A 272 -12.33 26.97 -1.13
N ALA A 273 -13.28 26.03 -1.15
CA ALA A 273 -13.22 24.85 -1.99
C ALA A 273 -13.70 25.08 -3.43
N LYS A 274 -14.38 26.20 -3.71
CA LYS A 274 -14.72 26.65 -5.07
C LYS A 274 -13.55 27.34 -5.78
N THR A 275 -12.53 27.77 -5.04
CA THR A 275 -11.33 28.44 -5.57
C THR A 275 -10.33 27.41 -6.11
#